data_AF-A0A915D102-F1
#
_entry.id   AF-A0A915D102-F1
#
_cell.length_a   1.000
_cell.length_b   1.000
_cell.length_c   1.000
_cell.angle_alpha   90.00
_cell.angle_beta   90.00
_cell.angle_gamma   90.00
#
_symmetry.space_group_name_H-M   'P 1'
#
loop_
_entity.id
_entity.type
_entity.pdbx_description
1 polymer ?
#
loop_
_entity_poly.entity_id
_entity_poly.type
_entity_poly.pdbx_seq_one_letter_code
_entity_poly.pdbx_strand_id
1 'polypeptide(L)'
;MSELPNGGWVAPNIYYLGYASVVQFGGLRIAGLSGIYKGNDYDKAHFECPPFTNYSLVSAYHVRSVEVFRLKQLKKPDFEEASAANKDDVERNQLGNPATMNLLYDLRPNRWFSAHLHVKFTAEFLALDKPLPRRQFLECLDVPMQDEAALELSYDPTWLAILKNTDHLTQLSDKKSYMPGRNAGSSERYDFRPTKQELDEVATLFNNDFRIPSNFCQTAPPEQKPFAKRRDPPSLYYRNPQSTVFCEKLGIKDLNFMMCQSIPPGSLGVPYCCEHDGVASSNNPDEINVGVMMISLVMMIL
;
A
#
# COMPACT_ATOMS: atom_id res chain seq x y z
N MET A 1 -2.82 3.96 -9.99
CA MET A 1 -2.48 3.48 -8.62
C MET A 1 -1.68 2.18 -8.63
N SER A 2 -2.02 1.19 -9.45
CA SER A 2 -1.24 -0.07 -9.58
C SER A 2 0.23 0.13 -10.02
N GLU A 3 0.58 1.30 -10.53
CA GLU A 3 1.94 1.69 -10.91
C GLU A 3 2.85 2.02 -9.71
N LEU A 4 2.28 2.18 -8.51
CA LEU A 4 2.97 2.54 -7.26
C LEU A 4 2.72 1.47 -6.18
N PRO A 5 3.12 0.20 -6.40
CA PRO A 5 2.80 -0.92 -5.51
C PRO A 5 3.39 -0.76 -4.10
N ASN A 6 4.55 -0.11 -3.98
CA ASN A 6 5.23 0.18 -2.71
C ASN A 6 4.98 1.62 -2.20
N GLY A 7 4.02 2.32 -2.80
CA GLY A 7 3.68 3.70 -2.48
C GLY A 7 4.45 4.74 -3.29
N GLY A 8 3.97 5.98 -3.24
CA GLY A 8 4.54 7.11 -3.97
C GLY A 8 3.59 8.30 -4.07
N TRP A 9 4.11 9.44 -4.50
CA TRP A 9 3.33 10.64 -4.73
C TRP A 9 2.47 10.48 -5.98
N VAL A 10 1.16 10.67 -5.85
CA VAL A 10 0.20 10.66 -6.98
C VAL A 10 -0.16 12.06 -7.46
N ALA A 11 0.11 13.06 -6.62
CA ALA A 11 0.04 14.48 -6.89
C ALA A 11 0.90 15.22 -5.83
N PRO A 12 1.19 16.52 -6.00
CA PRO A 12 1.74 17.33 -4.92
C PRO A 12 0.92 17.16 -3.64
N ASN A 13 1.58 16.91 -2.50
CA ASN A 13 0.97 16.68 -1.19
C ASN A 13 0.00 15.49 -1.07
N ILE A 14 -0.13 14.63 -2.09
CA ILE A 14 -0.97 13.42 -2.03
C ILE A 14 -0.09 12.17 -2.20
N TYR A 15 0.06 11.42 -1.12
CA TYR A 15 0.87 10.20 -1.06
C TYR A 15 -0.01 8.95 -1.01
N TYR A 16 0.20 8.05 -1.96
CA TYR A 16 -0.43 6.73 -1.94
C TYR A 16 0.45 5.75 -1.16
N LEU A 17 -0.12 4.99 -0.22
CA LEU A 17 0.61 4.03 0.61
C LEU A 17 0.93 2.71 -0.13
N GLY A 18 0.55 2.54 -1.40
CA GLY A 18 0.75 1.29 -2.13
C GLY A 18 -0.26 0.22 -1.75
N TYR A 19 0.00 -1.03 -2.17
CA TYR A 19 -0.84 -2.17 -1.79
C TYR A 19 -0.78 -2.40 -0.28
N ALA A 20 0.41 -2.30 0.30
CA ALA A 20 0.60 -2.10 1.73
C ALA A 20 1.92 -1.36 1.98
N SER A 21 1.96 -0.54 3.03
CA SER A 21 3.21 0.06 3.51
C SER A 21 3.13 0.47 4.97
N VAL A 22 4.29 0.77 5.55
CA VAL A 22 4.40 1.50 6.82
C VAL A 22 5.29 2.71 6.61
N VAL A 23 4.80 3.86 7.03
CA VAL A 23 5.50 5.15 6.98
C VAL A 23 5.49 5.79 8.36
N GLN A 24 6.33 6.80 8.54
CA GLN A 24 6.34 7.64 9.72
C GLN A 24 6.01 9.08 9.31
N PHE A 25 5.23 9.77 10.14
CA PHE A 25 4.88 11.17 9.94
C PHE A 25 4.59 11.80 11.29
N GLY A 26 5.30 12.88 11.64
CA GLY A 26 5.01 13.61 12.87
C GLY A 26 5.17 12.77 14.16
N GLY A 27 6.12 11.84 14.17
CA GLY A 27 6.35 10.90 15.28
C GLY A 27 5.34 9.75 15.35
N LEU A 28 4.36 9.70 14.44
CA LEU A 28 3.41 8.59 14.32
C LEU A 28 3.94 7.54 13.35
N ARG A 29 3.71 6.27 13.66
CA ARG A 29 3.95 5.13 12.77
C ARG A 29 2.63 4.66 12.18
N ILE A 30 2.50 4.78 10.86
CA ILE A 30 1.23 4.59 10.14
C ILE A 30 1.39 3.43 9.16
N ALA A 31 0.59 2.37 9.33
CA ALA A 31 0.50 1.28 8.38
C ALA A 31 -0.75 1.41 7.50
N GLY A 32 -0.62 1.11 6.21
CA GLY A 32 -1.71 1.10 5.24
C GLY A 32 -1.89 -0.26 4.60
N LEU A 33 -3.14 -0.65 4.34
CA LEU A 33 -3.51 -1.76 3.47
C LEU A 33 -4.60 -1.31 2.48
N SER A 34 -4.30 -1.38 1.20
CA SER A 34 -5.20 -1.00 0.12
C SER A 34 -5.99 -2.21 -0.40
N GLY A 35 -7.27 -1.99 -0.69
CA GLY A 35 -8.09 -2.93 -1.43
C GLY A 35 -9.11 -3.71 -0.60
N ILE A 36 -9.95 -4.46 -1.29
CA ILE A 36 -11.09 -5.21 -0.71
C ILE A 36 -10.81 -6.71 -0.76
N TYR A 37 -11.24 -7.46 0.25
CA TYR A 37 -11.04 -8.90 0.26
C TYR A 37 -11.95 -9.63 -0.73
N LYS A 38 -11.34 -10.51 -1.53
CA LYS A 38 -12.04 -11.49 -2.35
C LYS A 38 -11.33 -12.84 -2.27
N GLY A 39 -11.95 -13.83 -1.64
CA GLY A 39 -11.31 -15.12 -1.36
C GLY A 39 -10.74 -15.86 -2.58
N ASN A 40 -11.35 -15.70 -3.76
CA ASN A 40 -10.84 -16.33 -4.99
C ASN A 40 -9.51 -15.73 -5.48
N ASP A 41 -9.20 -14.50 -5.08
CA ASP A 41 -8.02 -13.76 -5.54
C ASP A 41 -7.00 -13.57 -4.44
N TYR A 42 -7.39 -13.75 -3.18
CA TYR A 42 -6.55 -13.52 -2.00
C TYR A 42 -5.21 -14.26 -2.06
N ASP A 43 -5.22 -15.55 -2.41
CA ASP A 43 -3.99 -16.35 -2.48
C ASP A 43 -3.26 -16.22 -3.83
N LYS A 44 -3.71 -15.36 -4.75
CA LYS A 44 -2.98 -15.13 -6.01
C LYS A 44 -1.87 -14.10 -5.78
N ALA A 45 -1.04 -13.87 -6.79
CA ALA A 45 -0.25 -12.65 -6.85
C ALA A 45 -1.02 -11.55 -7.59
N HIS A 46 -0.45 -10.36 -7.68
CA HIS A 46 -0.92 -9.37 -8.63
C HIS A 46 -0.47 -9.77 -10.03
N PHE A 47 -1.36 -9.65 -11.01
CA PHE A 47 -1.08 -9.96 -12.42
C PHE A 47 -1.87 -9.05 -13.37
N GLU A 48 -2.70 -8.18 -12.81
CA GLU A 48 -3.62 -7.34 -13.56
C GLU A 48 -2.86 -6.26 -14.31
N CYS A 49 -2.90 -6.36 -15.63
CA CYS A 49 -2.28 -5.39 -16.51
C CYS A 49 -3.15 -5.16 -17.77
N PRO A 50 -3.00 -4.03 -18.48
CA PRO A 50 -3.67 -3.80 -19.75
C PRO A 50 -3.32 -4.83 -20.84
N PRO A 51 -4.26 -5.17 -21.74
CA PRO A 51 -5.65 -4.71 -21.75
C PRO A 51 -6.47 -5.38 -20.65
N PHE A 52 -7.11 -4.56 -19.80
CA PHE A 52 -7.88 -5.10 -18.70
C PHE A 52 -9.17 -5.75 -19.21
N THR A 53 -9.47 -6.92 -18.66
CA THR A 53 -10.80 -7.55 -18.73
C THR A 53 -11.71 -6.97 -17.64
N ASN A 54 -13.02 -7.21 -17.75
CA ASN A 54 -13.97 -6.86 -16.68
C ASN A 54 -13.59 -7.47 -15.33
N TYR A 55 -12.95 -8.64 -15.35
CA TYR A 55 -12.48 -9.29 -14.14
C TYR A 55 -11.23 -8.60 -13.58
N SER A 56 -10.20 -8.35 -14.41
CA SER A 56 -8.95 -7.73 -13.94
C SER A 56 -9.11 -6.27 -13.53
N LEU A 57 -10.10 -5.55 -14.07
CA LEU A 57 -10.46 -4.21 -13.57
C LEU A 57 -10.89 -4.25 -12.10
N VAL A 58 -11.60 -5.30 -11.72
CA VAL A 58 -12.12 -5.51 -10.35
C VAL A 58 -11.03 -6.12 -9.48
N SER A 59 -10.31 -7.13 -9.98
CA SER A 59 -9.31 -7.83 -9.18
C SER A 59 -8.06 -7.01 -8.88
N ALA A 60 -7.77 -5.96 -9.65
CA ALA A 60 -6.66 -5.04 -9.42
C ALA A 60 -6.67 -4.35 -8.05
N TYR A 61 -7.85 -4.18 -7.44
CA TYR A 61 -7.99 -3.61 -6.09
C TYR A 61 -8.36 -4.66 -5.03
N HIS A 62 -8.26 -5.95 -5.33
CA HIS A 62 -8.43 -6.97 -4.31
C HIS A 62 -7.14 -7.16 -3.49
N VAL A 63 -7.25 -7.29 -2.18
CA VAL A 63 -6.13 -7.60 -1.28
C VAL A 63 -5.51 -8.97 -1.63
N ARG A 64 -4.19 -9.13 -1.53
CA ARG A 64 -3.51 -10.43 -1.61
C ARG A 64 -2.94 -10.85 -0.25
N SER A 65 -2.64 -12.14 -0.15
CA SER A 65 -2.13 -12.76 1.07
C SER A 65 -0.72 -12.28 1.41
N VAL A 66 0.07 -11.88 0.41
CA VAL A 66 1.45 -11.39 0.59
C VAL A 66 1.53 -10.06 1.33
N GLU A 67 0.63 -9.10 1.06
CA GLU A 67 0.61 -7.84 1.80
C GLU A 67 0.24 -8.06 3.27
N VAL A 68 -0.77 -8.90 3.50
CA VAL A 68 -1.21 -9.25 4.86
C VAL A 68 -0.12 -10.02 5.60
N PHE A 69 0.57 -10.95 4.94
CA PHE A 69 1.68 -11.69 5.51
C PHE A 69 2.83 -10.78 5.93
N ARG A 70 3.20 -9.81 5.08
CA ARG A 70 4.23 -8.80 5.39
C ARG A 70 3.84 -7.94 6.58
N LEU A 71 2.61 -7.43 6.61
CA LEU A 71 2.13 -6.63 7.74
C LEU A 71 2.12 -7.43 9.05
N LYS A 72 1.81 -8.72 9.02
CA LYS A 72 1.89 -9.59 10.22
C LYS A 72 3.30 -9.70 10.80
N GLN A 73 4.36 -9.48 10.01
CA GLN A 73 5.74 -9.48 10.52
C GLN A 73 6.06 -8.23 11.36
N LEU A 74 5.12 -7.29 11.50
CA LEU A 74 5.24 -6.16 12.43
C LEU A 74 4.82 -6.52 13.86
N LYS A 75 4.29 -7.74 14.07
CA LYS A 75 3.82 -8.22 15.35
C LYS A 75 4.95 -8.25 16.38
N LYS A 76 4.69 -7.64 17.54
CA LYS A 76 5.63 -7.67 18.68
C LYS A 76 5.67 -9.08 19.30
N PRO A 77 6.84 -9.56 19.75
CA PRO A 77 6.99 -10.89 20.38
C PRO A 77 6.01 -11.12 21.55
N ASP A 78 5.74 -10.09 22.34
CA ASP A 78 4.90 -10.14 23.53
C ASP A 78 3.41 -10.48 23.24
N PHE A 79 2.99 -10.48 21.97
CA PHE A 79 1.60 -10.76 21.56
C PHE A 79 1.40 -12.17 20.97
N GLU A 80 2.37 -13.08 21.09
CA GLU A 80 2.24 -14.45 20.56
C GLU A 80 1.16 -15.27 21.29
N GLU A 81 1.01 -15.14 22.62
CA GLU A 81 0.06 -15.94 23.41
C GLU A 81 -1.42 -15.60 23.14
N ALA A 82 -1.73 -14.34 22.82
CA ALA A 82 -3.13 -13.90 22.70
C ALA A 82 -3.78 -14.18 21.33
N SER A 83 -2.99 -14.45 20.28
CA SER A 83 -3.50 -14.74 18.92
C SER A 83 -3.99 -16.19 18.79
N ALA A 84 -3.48 -17.12 19.59
CA ALA A 84 -3.91 -18.52 19.59
C ALA A 84 -5.33 -18.71 20.15
N ALA A 85 -5.79 -17.83 21.04
CA ALA A 85 -7.09 -17.94 21.72
C ALA A 85 -8.29 -17.47 20.88
N ASN A 86 -8.10 -16.71 19.80
CA ASN A 86 -9.19 -16.02 19.09
C ASN A 86 -9.49 -16.56 17.67
N LYS A 87 -8.89 -17.69 17.27
CA LYS A 87 -9.17 -18.31 15.95
C LYS A 87 -10.65 -18.68 15.78
N ASP A 88 -11.30 -19.09 16.86
CA ASP A 88 -12.71 -19.52 16.87
C ASP A 88 -13.70 -18.36 16.63
N ASP A 89 -13.32 -17.11 16.93
CA ASP A 89 -14.18 -15.93 16.71
C ASP A 89 -14.07 -15.34 15.30
N VAL A 90 -12.93 -15.51 14.63
CA VAL A 90 -12.75 -15.12 13.22
C VAL A 90 -13.64 -15.96 12.30
N GLU A 91 -13.85 -17.23 12.63
CA GLU A 91 -14.73 -18.15 11.88
C GLU A 91 -16.23 -17.83 12.07
N ARG A 92 -16.59 -17.07 13.11
CA ARG A 92 -18.00 -16.77 13.46
C ARG A 92 -18.55 -15.48 12.84
N ASN A 93 -17.73 -14.58 12.30
CA ASN A 93 -18.17 -13.22 11.94
C ASN A 93 -18.55 -13.04 10.45
N GLN A 94 -19.86 -12.82 10.22
CA GLN A 94 -20.54 -12.70 8.92
C GLN A 94 -20.33 -11.34 8.19
N LEU A 95 -19.42 -10.47 8.65
CA LEU A 95 -19.22 -9.14 8.06
C LEU A 95 -17.75 -8.70 8.13
N GLY A 96 -17.18 -8.24 7.01
CA GLY A 96 -15.86 -7.62 6.94
C GLY A 96 -14.80 -8.41 6.16
N ASN A 97 -13.56 -7.92 6.17
CA ASN A 97 -12.42 -8.57 5.53
C ASN A 97 -11.73 -9.47 6.59
N PRO A 98 -11.79 -10.82 6.46
CA PRO A 98 -11.21 -11.73 7.45
C PRO A 98 -9.70 -11.60 7.56
N ALA A 99 -9.03 -11.19 6.48
CA ALA A 99 -7.60 -10.94 6.50
C ALA A 99 -7.24 -9.70 7.33
N THR A 100 -8.05 -8.63 7.25
CA THR A 100 -7.85 -7.44 8.11
C THR A 100 -8.17 -7.70 9.58
N MET A 101 -9.13 -8.58 9.88
CA MET A 101 -9.41 -8.94 11.28
C MET A 101 -8.19 -9.61 11.93
N ASN A 102 -7.52 -10.50 11.21
CA ASN A 102 -6.29 -11.09 11.70
C ASN A 102 -5.20 -10.04 11.95
N LEU A 103 -5.08 -9.01 11.11
CA LEU A 103 -4.14 -7.91 11.33
C LEU A 103 -4.49 -7.09 12.57
N LEU A 104 -5.77 -6.80 12.81
CA LEU A 104 -6.21 -6.11 14.02
C LEU A 104 -5.78 -6.87 15.29
N TYR A 105 -5.98 -8.18 15.31
CA TYR A 105 -5.58 -9.01 16.46
C TYR A 105 -4.07 -9.18 16.61
N ASP A 106 -3.35 -9.34 15.51
CA ASP A 106 -1.90 -9.57 15.54
C ASP A 106 -1.12 -8.29 15.83
N LEU A 107 -1.57 -7.13 15.31
CA LEU A 107 -0.85 -5.85 15.43
C LEU A 107 -1.33 -5.00 16.60
N ARG A 108 -2.59 -5.13 17.04
CA ARG A 108 -3.20 -4.32 18.11
C ARG A 108 -2.86 -2.82 17.99
N PRO A 109 -3.17 -2.19 16.85
CA PRO A 109 -2.85 -0.79 16.65
C PRO A 109 -3.57 0.10 17.67
N ASN A 110 -2.93 1.22 18.02
CA ASN A 110 -3.50 2.24 18.89
C ASN A 110 -4.79 2.83 18.30
N ARG A 111 -4.88 2.92 16.97
CA ARG A 111 -6.09 3.33 16.25
C ARG A 111 -6.23 2.57 14.94
N TRP A 112 -7.45 2.17 14.59
CA TRP A 112 -7.78 1.54 13.30
C TRP A 112 -8.81 2.37 12.53
N PHE A 113 -8.46 2.73 11.30
CA PHE A 113 -9.32 3.44 10.35
C PHE A 113 -9.63 2.55 9.16
N SER A 114 -10.89 2.44 8.77
CA SER A 114 -11.24 1.78 7.51
C SER A 114 -12.47 2.40 6.88
N ALA A 115 -12.57 2.40 5.56
CA ALA A 115 -13.75 2.89 4.86
C ALA A 115 -14.21 1.84 3.86
N HIS A 116 -15.49 1.48 3.85
CA HIS A 116 -16.10 0.67 2.78
C HIS A 116 -17.62 0.47 2.97
N LEU A 117 -18.04 0.28 4.22
CA LEU A 117 -19.40 -0.16 4.57
C LEU A 117 -20.45 0.96 4.52
N HIS A 118 -20.06 2.21 4.22
CA HIS A 118 -20.95 3.38 4.13
C HIS A 118 -21.84 3.58 5.37
N VAL A 119 -21.31 3.26 6.54
CA VAL A 119 -21.95 3.46 7.84
C VAL A 119 -20.87 3.98 8.77
N LYS A 120 -21.12 5.12 9.42
CA LYS A 120 -20.29 5.58 10.53
C LYS A 120 -20.45 4.60 11.68
N PHE A 121 -19.35 3.95 12.06
CA PHE A 121 -19.28 3.11 13.25
C PHE A 121 -18.06 3.54 14.05
N THR A 122 -18.28 3.88 15.32
CA THR A 122 -17.25 4.28 16.26
C THR A 122 -17.20 3.21 17.35
N ALA A 123 -16.22 2.32 17.26
CA ALA A 123 -15.62 1.65 18.42
C ALA A 123 -14.22 2.29 18.60
N GLU A 124 -13.25 1.65 19.23
CA GLU A 124 -11.81 2.01 19.04
C GLU A 124 -11.32 1.83 17.57
N PHE A 125 -12.29 1.63 16.68
CA PHE A 125 -12.27 1.50 15.24
C PHE A 125 -13.18 2.60 14.65
N LEU A 126 -12.67 3.39 13.71
CA LEU A 126 -13.44 4.42 13.00
C LEU A 126 -13.68 4.01 11.55
N ALA A 127 -14.95 4.05 11.11
CA ALA A 127 -15.31 3.93 9.71
C ALA A 127 -16.03 5.15 9.13
N LEU A 128 -15.62 5.58 7.92
CA LEU A 128 -16.10 6.78 7.23
C LEU A 128 -16.99 6.45 6.00
N ASP A 129 -17.90 7.38 5.66
CA ASP A 129 -18.82 7.28 4.51
C ASP A 129 -18.22 7.92 3.23
N LYS A 130 -18.90 7.77 2.10
CA LYS A 130 -18.51 8.38 0.82
C LYS A 130 -18.74 9.90 0.80
N PRO A 131 -17.92 10.67 0.06
CA PRO A 131 -18.10 12.10 -0.15
C PRO A 131 -19.30 12.40 -1.06
N LEU A 132 -20.50 12.07 -0.60
CA LEU A 132 -21.77 12.34 -1.27
C LEU A 132 -22.54 13.41 -0.47
N PRO A 133 -23.40 14.19 -1.15
CA PRO A 133 -24.21 15.19 -0.48
C PRO A 133 -24.96 14.62 0.73
N ARG A 134 -24.91 15.33 1.86
CA ARG A 134 -25.62 15.03 3.12
C ARG A 134 -25.18 13.74 3.84
N ARG A 135 -23.96 13.25 3.60
CA ARG A 135 -23.36 12.14 4.35
C ARG A 135 -22.20 12.62 5.23
N GLN A 136 -21.95 11.92 6.34
CA GLN A 136 -20.80 12.18 7.20
C GLN A 136 -19.59 11.40 6.68
N PHE A 137 -18.75 12.05 5.89
CA PHE A 137 -17.61 11.42 5.22
C PHE A 137 -16.24 11.94 5.68
N LEU A 138 -16.23 13.04 6.43
CA LEU A 138 -15.02 13.66 6.97
C LEU A 138 -15.12 13.72 8.49
N GLU A 139 -14.08 13.27 9.16
CA GLU A 139 -13.91 13.37 10.61
C GLU A 139 -12.50 13.86 10.90
N CYS A 140 -12.40 14.93 11.68
CA CYS A 140 -11.12 15.43 12.16
C CYS A 140 -10.82 14.76 13.50
N LEU A 141 -9.64 14.16 13.60
CA LEU A 141 -9.18 13.51 14.82
C LEU A 141 -7.92 14.20 15.30
N ASP A 142 -7.92 14.58 16.57
CA ASP A 142 -6.70 15.00 17.24
C ASP A 142 -5.91 13.75 17.65
N VAL A 143 -4.69 13.66 17.14
CA VAL A 143 -3.73 12.61 17.49
C VAL A 143 -2.54 13.31 18.13
N PRO A 144 -2.16 12.94 19.37
CA PRO A 144 -0.99 13.54 20.00
C PRO A 144 0.25 13.19 19.19
N MET A 145 0.99 14.22 18.79
CA MET A 145 2.24 14.10 18.06
C MET A 145 3.41 14.16 19.05
N GLN A 146 4.56 13.63 18.66
CA GLN A 146 5.78 13.84 19.45
C GLN A 146 6.21 15.29 19.33
N ASP A 147 6.61 15.89 20.46
CA ASP A 147 7.10 17.27 20.50
C ASP A 147 8.29 17.43 19.54
N GLU A 148 8.31 18.53 18.78
CA GLU A 148 9.35 18.88 17.79
C GLU A 148 9.51 17.89 16.62
N ALA A 149 8.61 16.92 16.45
CA ALA A 149 8.68 16.01 15.31
C ALA A 149 8.44 16.74 13.99
N ALA A 150 9.32 16.49 13.01
CA ALA A 150 9.16 17.03 11.67
C ALA A 150 7.86 16.55 11.01
N LEU A 151 7.14 17.46 10.38
CA LEU A 151 5.93 17.18 9.59
C LEU A 151 6.30 16.68 8.18
N GLU A 152 7.19 15.70 8.14
CA GLU A 152 7.70 15.10 6.91
C GLU A 152 7.41 13.60 6.89
N LEU A 153 7.19 13.06 5.69
CA LEU A 153 7.04 11.63 5.48
C LEU A 153 8.41 10.95 5.46
N SER A 154 8.57 9.88 6.21
CA SER A 154 9.73 9.00 6.13
C SER A 154 9.33 7.52 6.06
N TYR A 155 10.15 6.70 5.41
CA TYR A 155 9.98 5.26 5.41
C TYR A 155 10.18 4.68 6.82
N ASP A 156 9.50 3.57 7.12
CA ASP A 156 9.73 2.79 8.33
C ASP A 156 10.86 1.76 8.08
N PRO A 157 11.97 1.78 8.84
CA PRO A 157 13.10 0.86 8.63
C PRO A 157 12.73 -0.61 8.80
N THR A 158 11.80 -0.91 9.71
CA THR A 158 11.34 -2.30 9.93
C THR A 158 10.56 -2.80 8.72
N TRP A 159 9.69 -1.97 8.16
CA TRP A 159 8.96 -2.28 6.95
C TRP A 159 9.87 -2.47 5.73
N LEU A 160 10.88 -1.62 5.55
CA LEU A 160 11.88 -1.77 4.49
C LEU A 160 12.62 -3.11 4.61
N ALA A 161 13.01 -3.51 5.83
CA ALA A 161 13.65 -4.79 6.06
C ALA A 161 12.70 -5.98 5.78
N ILE A 162 11.43 -5.88 6.18
CA ILE A 162 10.41 -6.90 5.85
C ILE A 162 10.25 -7.05 4.33
N LEU A 163 10.16 -5.94 3.60
CA LEU A 163 10.07 -5.95 2.13
C LEU A 163 11.28 -6.66 1.51
N LYS A 164 12.49 -6.35 1.98
CA LYS A 164 13.73 -6.97 1.51
C LYS A 164 13.78 -8.48 1.83
N ASN A 165 13.44 -8.85 3.05
CA ASN A 165 13.41 -10.24 3.52
C ASN A 165 12.39 -11.11 2.77
N THR A 166 11.32 -10.50 2.26
CA THR A 166 10.20 -11.17 1.59
C THR A 166 10.15 -10.91 0.08
N ASP A 167 11.23 -10.42 -0.54
CA ASP A 167 11.27 -10.13 -1.98
C ASP A 167 11.10 -11.37 -2.86
N HIS A 168 11.53 -12.54 -2.37
CA HIS A 168 11.31 -13.81 -3.05
C HIS A 168 9.81 -14.15 -3.23
N LEU A 169 8.92 -13.59 -2.41
CA LEU A 169 7.47 -13.73 -2.52
C LEU A 169 6.85 -12.78 -3.56
N THR A 170 7.59 -11.77 -4.02
CA THR A 170 7.14 -10.85 -5.09
C THR A 170 7.19 -11.57 -6.44
N GLN A 171 6.02 -11.77 -7.05
CA GLN A 171 5.86 -12.44 -8.35
C GLN A 171 4.61 -11.91 -9.09
N LEU A 172 4.52 -12.23 -10.38
CA LEU A 172 3.31 -12.02 -11.19
C LEU A 172 2.68 -13.38 -11.52
N SER A 173 1.49 -13.66 -11.00
CA SER A 173 0.84 -14.95 -11.19
C SER A 173 -0.65 -14.90 -10.87
N ASP A 174 -1.47 -15.48 -11.74
CA ASP A 174 -2.90 -15.73 -11.52
C ASP A 174 -3.16 -17.05 -10.76
N LYS A 175 -2.11 -17.84 -10.52
CA LYS A 175 -2.17 -19.07 -9.74
C LYS A 175 -2.09 -18.78 -8.25
N LYS A 176 -2.77 -19.60 -7.47
CA LYS A 176 -2.70 -19.55 -6.01
C LYS A 176 -1.29 -19.92 -5.53
N SER A 177 -0.75 -19.11 -4.64
CA SER A 177 0.51 -19.29 -3.95
C SER A 177 0.29 -18.99 -2.46
N TYR A 178 0.63 -19.95 -1.61
CA TYR A 178 0.43 -19.82 -0.18
C TYR A 178 1.66 -19.23 0.48
N MET A 179 1.43 -18.43 1.53
CA MET A 179 2.51 -17.79 2.28
C MET A 179 3.21 -18.80 3.19
N PRO A 180 4.52 -18.62 3.45
CA PRO A 180 5.26 -19.44 4.40
C PRO A 180 4.54 -19.48 5.75
N GLY A 181 4.40 -20.68 6.30
CA GLY A 181 3.64 -20.92 7.53
C GLY A 181 4.33 -21.93 8.42
N ARG A 182 3.99 -21.92 9.71
CA ARG A 182 4.50 -22.87 10.69
C ARG A 182 3.88 -24.25 10.46
N ASN A 183 4.42 -25.00 9.51
CA ASN A 183 4.03 -26.36 9.21
C ASN A 183 4.98 -27.34 9.93
N ALA A 184 4.42 -28.29 10.69
CA ALA A 184 5.21 -29.32 11.36
C ALA A 184 5.94 -30.17 10.31
N GLY A 185 7.25 -29.93 10.14
CA GLY A 185 8.11 -30.65 9.19
C GLY A 185 8.73 -29.79 8.08
N SER A 186 8.33 -28.52 7.91
CA SER A 186 9.05 -27.60 7.01
C SER A 186 10.18 -26.89 7.75
N SER A 187 11.37 -26.88 7.15
CA SER A 187 12.52 -26.07 7.60
C SER A 187 12.54 -24.67 6.98
N GLU A 188 11.52 -24.33 6.18
CA GLU A 188 11.42 -23.03 5.51
C GLU A 188 11.21 -21.90 6.53
N ARG A 189 11.92 -20.78 6.33
CA ARG A 189 11.75 -19.56 7.14
C ARG A 189 10.32 -19.05 6.95
N TYR A 190 9.56 -18.96 8.04
CA TYR A 190 8.20 -18.40 8.04
C TYR A 190 8.09 -17.09 8.84
N ASP A 191 9.09 -16.80 9.67
CA ASP A 191 9.19 -15.57 10.44
C ASP A 191 10.23 -14.65 9.79
N PHE A 192 9.76 -13.53 9.28
CA PHE A 192 10.56 -12.51 8.60
C PHE A 192 10.60 -11.20 9.38
N ARG A 193 10.32 -11.25 10.69
CA ARG A 193 10.65 -10.16 11.61
C ARG A 193 12.13 -9.81 11.43
N PRO A 194 12.47 -8.54 11.16
CA PRO A 194 13.84 -8.14 10.93
C PRO A 194 14.73 -8.40 12.14
N THR A 195 15.90 -8.98 11.90
CA THR A 195 16.97 -9.00 12.90
C THR A 195 17.65 -7.63 13.00
N LYS A 196 18.41 -7.39 14.07
CA LYS A 196 19.20 -6.16 14.20
C LYS A 196 20.15 -5.95 13.02
N GLN A 197 20.78 -7.02 12.53
CA GLN A 197 21.65 -6.97 11.37
C GLN A 197 20.90 -6.52 10.11
N GLU A 198 19.72 -7.10 9.83
CA GLU A 198 18.89 -6.73 8.67
C GLU A 198 18.42 -5.26 8.75
N LEU A 199 18.17 -4.74 9.96
CA LEU A 199 17.87 -3.31 10.18
C LEU A 199 19.09 -2.42 9.95
N ASP A 200 20.27 -2.81 10.43
CA ASP A 200 21.53 -2.05 10.24
C ASP A 200 21.92 -2.00 8.75
N GLU A 201 21.68 -3.08 7.99
CA GLU A 201 21.85 -3.12 6.54
C GLU A 201 20.93 -2.11 5.84
N VAL A 202 19.65 -2.06 6.21
CA VAL A 202 18.69 -1.08 5.68
C VAL A 202 19.09 0.35 6.06
N ALA A 203 19.52 0.58 7.30
CA ALA A 203 20.02 1.88 7.74
C ALA A 203 21.22 2.35 6.91
N THR A 204 22.13 1.42 6.58
CA THR A 204 23.28 1.70 5.70
C THR A 204 22.83 2.04 4.28
N LEU A 205 21.89 1.28 3.69
CA LEU A 205 21.37 1.55 2.33
C LEU A 205 20.71 2.93 2.20
N PHE A 206 20.12 3.42 3.29
CA PHE A 206 19.46 4.73 3.32
C PHE A 206 20.35 5.84 3.89
N ASN A 207 21.61 5.56 4.24
CA ASN A 207 22.50 6.51 4.92
C ASN A 207 21.88 7.11 6.19
N ASN A 208 21.08 6.33 6.92
CA ASN A 208 20.24 6.76 8.04
C ASN A 208 19.24 7.90 7.73
N ASP A 209 19.03 8.22 6.45
CA ASP A 209 18.02 9.19 6.00
C ASP A 209 16.87 8.46 5.30
N PHE A 210 15.79 8.29 6.06
CA PHE A 210 14.59 7.61 5.60
C PHE A 210 13.54 8.56 5.01
N ARG A 211 13.84 9.86 4.84
CA ARG A 211 12.88 10.80 4.26
C ARG A 211 12.41 10.34 2.90
N ILE A 212 11.10 10.39 2.68
CA ILE A 212 10.49 10.09 1.38
C ILE A 212 10.76 11.29 0.47
N PRO A 213 11.45 11.12 -0.66
CA PRO A 213 11.77 12.23 -1.54
C PRO A 213 10.51 12.84 -2.15
N SER A 214 10.44 14.16 -2.27
CA SER A 214 9.38 14.87 -3.00
C SER A 214 9.62 14.81 -4.51
N ASN A 215 9.48 13.62 -5.09
CA ASN A 215 9.83 13.31 -6.49
C ASN A 215 8.59 12.99 -7.35
N PHE A 216 7.48 13.68 -7.09
CA PHE A 216 6.29 13.56 -7.93
C PHE A 216 6.62 13.87 -9.39
N CYS A 217 6.23 12.97 -10.29
CA CYS A 217 6.38 13.09 -11.74
C CYS A 217 5.05 12.67 -12.36
N GLN A 218 4.48 13.51 -13.21
CA GLN A 218 3.26 13.16 -13.93
C GLN A 218 3.60 12.07 -14.97
N THR A 219 3.16 10.83 -14.73
CA THR A 219 3.45 9.69 -15.63
C THR A 219 2.39 9.51 -16.70
N ALA A 220 1.13 9.83 -16.41
CA ALA A 220 0.03 9.73 -17.36
C ALA A 220 -0.47 11.13 -17.79
N PRO A 221 -0.92 11.29 -19.04
CA PRO A 221 -1.51 12.55 -19.49
C PRO A 221 -2.77 12.89 -18.66
N PRO A 222 -3.14 14.17 -18.52
CA PRO A 222 -4.38 14.56 -17.84
C PRO A 222 -5.58 13.89 -18.50
N GLU A 223 -6.49 13.34 -17.70
CA GLU A 223 -7.72 12.73 -18.20
C GLU A 223 -8.58 13.79 -18.90
N GLN A 224 -8.70 13.70 -20.22
CA GLN A 224 -9.43 14.69 -21.02
C GLN A 224 -10.95 14.42 -21.01
N LYS A 225 -11.37 13.19 -20.70
CA LYS A 225 -12.77 12.77 -20.70
C LYS A 225 -13.08 11.99 -19.40
N PRO A 226 -13.83 12.58 -18.45
CA PRO A 226 -14.10 11.93 -17.17
C PRO A 226 -14.89 10.62 -17.28
N PHE A 227 -15.54 10.35 -18.43
CA PHE A 227 -16.26 9.11 -18.70
C PHE A 227 -15.80 8.51 -20.02
N ALA A 228 -14.87 7.56 -19.94
CA ALA A 228 -14.46 6.75 -21.09
C ALA A 228 -15.68 5.98 -21.64
N LYS A 229 -15.94 6.12 -22.94
CA LYS A 229 -16.94 5.33 -23.66
C LYS A 229 -16.33 3.97 -23.96
N ARG A 230 -17.19 2.95 -24.10
CA ARG A 230 -16.76 1.57 -24.45
C ARG A 230 -15.97 1.45 -25.78
N ARG A 231 -16.01 2.48 -26.63
CA ARG A 231 -15.26 2.55 -27.89
C ARG A 231 -13.93 3.29 -27.77
N ASP A 232 -13.67 3.97 -26.66
CA ASP A 232 -12.41 4.64 -26.43
C ASP A 232 -11.31 3.57 -26.24
N PRO A 233 -10.08 3.84 -26.71
CA PRO A 233 -8.97 2.92 -26.54
C PRO A 233 -8.71 2.66 -25.04
N PRO A 234 -8.25 1.45 -24.67
CA PRO A 234 -7.92 1.13 -23.29
C PRO A 234 -6.79 2.05 -22.79
N SER A 235 -6.86 2.41 -21.50
CA SER A 235 -5.80 3.19 -20.86
C SER A 235 -4.47 2.45 -20.96
N LEU A 236 -3.42 3.20 -21.33
CA LEU A 236 -2.05 2.70 -21.32
C LEU A 236 -1.57 2.50 -19.88
N TYR A 237 -0.64 1.57 -19.71
CA TYR A 237 0.11 1.41 -18.47
C TYR A 237 1.40 2.21 -18.56
N TYR A 238 1.82 2.86 -17.47
CA TYR A 238 3.04 3.66 -17.47
C TYR A 238 4.06 3.09 -16.48
N ARG A 239 5.33 3.14 -16.88
CA ARG A 239 6.44 2.93 -15.95
C ARG A 239 6.53 4.14 -15.02
N ASN A 240 6.58 3.90 -13.71
CA ASN A 240 6.67 4.97 -12.73
C ASN A 240 8.12 5.09 -12.20
N PRO A 241 8.81 6.23 -12.44
CA PRO A 241 10.18 6.43 -11.97
C PRO A 241 10.31 6.30 -10.45
N GLN A 242 9.29 6.69 -9.67
CA GLN A 242 9.32 6.60 -8.21
C GLN A 242 9.43 5.14 -7.75
N SER A 243 8.67 4.24 -8.39
CA SER A 243 8.73 2.79 -8.10
C SER A 243 10.09 2.21 -8.41
N THR A 244 10.66 2.56 -9.57
CA THR A 244 11.99 2.08 -9.98
C THR A 244 13.07 2.58 -9.01
N VAL A 245 13.12 3.89 -8.71
CA VAL A 245 14.11 4.46 -7.78
C VAL A 245 14.01 3.82 -6.39
N PHE A 246 12.80 3.61 -5.88
CA PHE A 246 12.59 2.96 -4.59
C PHE A 246 13.10 1.51 -4.58
N CYS A 247 12.71 0.71 -5.59
CA CYS A 247 13.06 -0.70 -5.65
C CYS A 247 14.56 -0.90 -5.88
N GLU A 248 15.20 -0.07 -6.71
CA GLU A 248 16.65 -0.07 -6.91
C GLU A 248 17.41 0.28 -5.63
N LYS A 249 16.97 1.32 -4.90
CA LYS A 249 17.62 1.73 -3.65
C LYS A 249 17.53 0.65 -2.57
N LEU A 250 16.38 -0.02 -2.44
CA LEU A 250 16.20 -1.09 -1.45
C LEU A 250 16.81 -2.43 -1.92
N GLY A 251 17.00 -2.60 -3.22
CA GLY A 251 17.47 -3.83 -3.85
C GLY A 251 16.42 -4.95 -3.81
N ILE A 252 15.19 -4.63 -4.25
CA ILE A 252 14.07 -5.58 -4.38
C ILE A 252 13.51 -5.55 -5.80
N LYS A 253 12.69 -6.53 -6.17
CA LYS A 253 12.02 -6.57 -7.48
C LYS A 253 11.04 -5.41 -7.64
N ASP A 254 11.09 -4.75 -8.80
CA ASP A 254 10.14 -3.71 -9.19
C ASP A 254 8.91 -4.33 -9.87
N LEU A 255 7.80 -4.42 -9.13
CA LEU A 255 6.56 -4.99 -9.64
C LEU A 255 5.94 -4.15 -10.77
N ASN A 256 6.10 -2.82 -10.77
CA ASN A 256 5.64 -1.98 -11.88
C ASN A 256 6.45 -2.28 -13.14
N PHE A 257 7.77 -2.44 -13.01
CA PHE A 257 8.63 -2.85 -14.12
C PHE A 257 8.29 -4.26 -14.63
N MET A 258 8.13 -5.24 -13.74
CA MET A 258 7.71 -6.60 -14.12
C MET A 258 6.38 -6.58 -14.88
N MET A 259 5.40 -5.77 -14.44
CA MET A 259 4.12 -5.60 -15.15
C MET A 259 4.36 -5.00 -16.53
N CYS A 260 5.15 -3.94 -16.66
CA CYS A 260 5.51 -3.34 -17.96
C CYS A 260 6.09 -4.38 -18.94
N GLN A 261 6.90 -5.33 -18.46
CA GLN A 261 7.49 -6.38 -19.29
C GLN A 261 6.47 -7.45 -19.73
N SER A 262 5.40 -7.65 -18.96
CA SER A 262 4.37 -8.64 -19.27
C SER A 262 3.27 -8.14 -20.22
N ILE A 263 3.21 -6.82 -20.45
CA ILE A 263 2.15 -6.17 -21.22
C ILE A 263 2.41 -6.27 -22.73
N PRO A 264 1.38 -6.51 -23.57
CA PRO A 264 1.53 -6.54 -25.03
C PRO A 264 2.05 -5.21 -25.61
N PRO A 265 2.82 -5.25 -26.72
CA PRO A 265 3.21 -4.05 -27.45
C PRO A 265 2.01 -3.18 -27.81
N GLY A 266 2.09 -1.88 -27.51
CA GLY A 266 1.00 -0.91 -27.76
C GLY A 266 0.09 -0.61 -26.57
N SER A 267 0.22 -1.36 -25.47
CA SER A 267 -0.49 -1.09 -24.21
C SER A 267 0.39 -0.40 -23.15
N LEU A 268 1.67 -0.17 -23.47
CA LEU A 268 2.63 0.56 -22.65
C LEU A 268 2.76 1.99 -23.18
N GLY A 269 2.58 2.98 -22.30
CA GLY A 269 2.79 4.39 -22.61
C GLY A 269 4.19 4.86 -22.22
N VAL A 270 4.62 5.95 -22.85
CA VAL A 270 5.81 6.69 -22.41
C VAL A 270 5.39 7.63 -21.28
N PRO A 271 6.12 7.69 -20.15
CA PRO A 271 5.76 8.58 -19.06
C PRO A 271 5.72 10.04 -19.52
N TYR A 272 4.60 10.72 -19.25
CA TYR A 272 4.34 12.08 -19.71
C TYR A 272 5.45 13.07 -19.32
N CYS A 273 6.01 12.94 -18.12
CA CYS A 273 7.13 13.79 -17.70
C CYS A 273 8.39 13.62 -18.56
N CYS A 274 8.67 12.44 -19.12
CA CYS A 274 9.80 12.24 -20.02
C CYS A 274 9.61 12.90 -21.41
N GLU A 275 8.37 13.13 -21.85
CA GLU A 275 8.09 13.78 -23.13
C GLU A 275 8.06 15.32 -23.01
N HIS A 276 7.92 15.83 -21.79
CA HIS A 276 7.65 17.25 -21.50
C HIS A 276 8.63 17.90 -20.53
N ASP A 277 9.87 17.39 -20.43
CA ASP A 277 10.99 17.90 -19.61
C ASP A 277 11.40 19.39 -19.88
N GLY A 278 10.59 20.18 -20.58
CA GLY A 278 10.78 21.61 -20.85
C GLY A 278 9.62 22.54 -20.41
N VAL A 279 8.52 22.04 -19.85
CA VAL A 279 7.42 22.90 -19.37
C VAL A 279 7.11 22.56 -17.92
N ALA A 280 7.84 23.18 -17.00
CA ALA A 280 7.40 23.27 -15.61
C ALA A 280 5.99 23.89 -15.62
N SER A 281 4.98 23.12 -15.23
CA SER A 281 3.64 23.67 -15.06
C SER A 281 3.73 24.72 -13.95
N SER A 282 3.62 25.99 -14.33
CA SER A 282 3.43 27.10 -13.40
C SER A 282 2.05 26.95 -12.75
N ASN A 283 1.95 26.12 -11.71
CA ASN A 283 0.73 26.07 -10.91
C ASN A 283 0.77 27.18 -9.88
N ASN A 284 -0.31 27.98 -9.88
CA ASN A 284 -0.58 29.08 -8.98
C ASN A 284 -0.43 28.65 -7.51
N PRO A 285 0.24 29.45 -6.65
CA PRO A 285 0.47 29.12 -5.25
C PRO A 285 -0.74 29.35 -4.32
N ASP A 286 -1.94 29.61 -4.84
CA ASP A 286 -3.17 29.74 -4.02
C ASP A 286 -3.81 28.38 -3.70
N GLU A 287 -2.98 27.33 -3.56
CA GLU A 287 -3.42 26.04 -3.04
C GLU A 287 -3.61 26.16 -1.53
N ILE A 288 -4.81 25.78 -1.07
CA ILE A 288 -5.07 25.50 0.35
C ILE A 288 -3.90 24.65 0.83
N ASN A 289 -3.19 25.10 1.88
CA ASN A 289 -2.13 24.34 2.53
C ASN A 289 -2.77 23.16 3.28
N VAL A 290 -3.30 22.20 2.53
CA VAL A 290 -3.67 20.89 3.03
C VAL A 290 -2.34 20.20 3.30
N GLY A 291 -2.07 19.94 4.58
CA GLY A 291 -0.98 19.04 4.96
C GLY A 291 -1.05 17.71 4.19
N VAL A 292 0.03 16.95 4.21
CA VAL A 292 0.18 15.71 3.43
C VAL A 292 -1.05 14.79 3.56
N MET A 293 -1.73 14.54 2.45
CA MET A 293 -2.85 13.60 2.36
C MET A 293 -2.31 12.21 2.05
N MET A 294 -2.60 11.24 2.91
CA MET A 294 -2.27 9.83 2.69
C MET A 294 -3.51 9.07 2.21
N ILE A 295 -3.34 8.15 1.26
CA ILE A 295 -4.45 7.35 0.70
C ILE A 295 -4.19 5.86 0.89
N SER A 296 -5.15 5.19 1.54
CA SER A 296 -5.27 3.73 1.68
C SER A 296 -6.72 3.40 2.08
N LEU A 297 -7.18 2.17 1.83
CA LEU A 297 -8.53 1.76 2.23
C LEU A 297 -8.62 1.50 3.75
N VAL A 298 -7.54 0.94 4.31
CA VAL A 298 -7.35 0.72 5.74
C VAL A 298 -6.07 1.45 6.16
N MET A 299 -6.14 2.16 7.28
CA MET A 299 -4.99 2.77 7.94
C MET A 299 -4.95 2.39 9.43
N MET A 300 -3.76 2.19 9.95
CA MET A 300 -3.50 1.78 11.33
C MET A 300 -2.42 2.67 11.92
N ILE A 301 -2.65 3.23 13.11
CA ILE A 301 -1.58 3.87 13.90
C ILE A 301 -1.04 2.81 14.85
N LEU A 302 0.23 2.44 14.68
CA LEU A 302 0.92 1.36 15.42
C LEU A 302 1.49 1.84 16.77
#